data_AF-A0A966LXD3-F1
#
_entry.id   AF-A0A966LXD3-F1
#
_cell.length_a   1.000
_cell.length_b   1.000
_cell.length_c   1.000
_cell.angle_alpha   90.00
_cell.angle_beta   90.00
_cell.angle_gamma   90.00
#
_symmetry.space_group_name_H-M   'P 1'
#
loop_
_entity.id
_entity.type
_entity.pdbx_description
1 polymer ?
#
loop_
_entity_poly.entity_id
_entity_poly.type
_entity_poly.pdbx_seq_one_letter_code
_entity_poly.pdbx_strand_id
1 'polypeptide(L)'
;MDRLIGIPWGSGNPPEEADCLSLAIYAQEVLWGRKVDLGDIDTCWHDKDLREFSHNILEIIPQFCDEVKEFKVGDMATVETIGYCHVLTLVEEGIVLHTGLNSASRISRYRPLKGIRFWRIRG
;
A
#
# COMPACT_ATOMS: atom_id res chain seq x y z
N MET A 1 -11.41 -6.49 -21.01
CA MET A 1 -11.22 -6.37 -19.56
C MET A 1 -11.05 -4.91 -19.25
N ASP A 2 -12.10 -4.38 -18.65
CA ASP A 2 -12.23 -3.02 -18.16
C ASP A 2 -11.22 -2.76 -17.04
N ARG A 3 -10.52 -1.63 -17.14
CA ARG A 3 -9.77 -0.94 -16.08
C ARG A 3 -8.68 -1.78 -15.39
N LEU A 4 -7.53 -1.88 -16.07
CA LEU A 4 -6.24 -1.81 -15.39
C LEU A 4 -6.27 -0.56 -14.51
N ILE A 5 -6.40 -0.76 -13.20
CA ILE A 5 -6.63 0.24 -12.16
C ILE A 5 -5.65 1.42 -12.28
N GLY A 6 -6.11 2.47 -12.96
CA GLY A 6 -5.64 3.84 -12.79
C GLY A 6 -6.60 4.53 -11.83
N ILE A 7 -6.33 4.46 -10.53
CA ILE A 7 -6.97 5.39 -9.59
C ILE A 7 -6.63 6.79 -10.13
N PRO A 8 -7.61 7.63 -10.49
CA PRO A 8 -7.32 8.94 -11.06
C PRO A 8 -6.57 9.76 -10.02
N TRP A 9 -5.32 10.12 -10.34
CA TRP A 9 -4.55 11.07 -9.55
C TRP A 9 -4.83 12.45 -10.15
N GLY A 10 -5.85 13.11 -9.63
CA GLY A 10 -6.28 14.44 -10.03
C GLY A 10 -5.91 15.48 -8.97
N SER A 11 -5.98 16.76 -9.32
CA SER A 11 -5.87 17.87 -8.37
C SER A 11 -6.87 17.70 -7.22
N GLY A 12 -6.37 17.20 -6.08
CA GLY A 12 -7.16 16.94 -4.87
C GLY A 12 -7.41 15.47 -4.52
N ASN A 13 -6.88 14.50 -5.28
CA ASN A 13 -6.84 13.09 -4.86
C ASN A 13 -5.69 12.31 -5.52
N PRO A 14 -4.89 11.56 -4.74
CA PRO A 14 -4.99 11.42 -3.29
C PRO A 14 -4.58 12.75 -2.58
N PRO A 15 -4.83 12.89 -1.27
CA PRO A 15 -4.53 14.12 -0.52
C PRO A 15 -3.10 14.61 -0.77
N GLU A 16 -2.89 15.91 -0.57
CA GLU A 16 -1.53 16.41 -0.29
C GLU A 16 -0.93 15.48 0.77
N GLU A 17 0.27 14.92 0.53
CA GLU A 17 0.92 13.93 1.41
C GLU A 17 0.46 12.46 1.31
N ALA A 18 -0.09 12.00 0.18
CA ALA A 18 -0.34 10.58 -0.01
C ALA A 18 0.94 9.75 -0.31
N ASP A 19 1.10 8.63 0.39
CA ASP A 19 2.17 7.64 0.20
C ASP A 19 1.65 6.25 -0.23
N CYS A 20 2.55 5.25 -0.22
CA CYS A 20 2.21 3.88 -0.55
C CYS A 20 1.28 3.21 0.48
N LEU A 21 1.32 3.61 1.75
CA LEU A 21 0.47 3.02 2.80
C LEU A 21 -0.97 3.54 2.68
N SER A 22 -1.14 4.85 2.64
CA SER A 22 -2.44 5.51 2.41
C SER A 22 -3.07 5.07 1.08
N LEU A 23 -2.29 4.93 0.00
CA LEU A 23 -2.79 4.35 -1.26
C LEU A 23 -3.27 2.90 -1.08
N ALA A 24 -2.50 2.07 -0.37
CA ALA A 24 -2.87 0.67 -0.15
C ALA A 24 -4.17 0.56 0.65
N ILE A 25 -4.35 1.38 1.69
CA ILE A 25 -5.58 1.44 2.48
C ILE A 25 -6.75 1.92 1.62
N TYR A 26 -6.56 3.01 0.88
CA TYR A 26 -7.60 3.57 0.02
C TYR A 26 -8.04 2.57 -1.06
N ALA A 27 -7.11 1.83 -1.65
CA ALA A 27 -7.42 0.78 -2.62
C ALA A 27 -8.32 -0.31 -2.01
N GLN A 28 -8.19 -0.58 -0.71
CA GLN A 28 -8.95 -1.62 -0.01
C GLN A 28 -10.42 -1.25 0.12
N GLU A 29 -10.69 0.02 0.39
CA GLU A 29 -12.04 0.58 0.40
C GLU A 29 -12.63 0.61 -1.01
N VAL A 30 -11.91 1.18 -1.98
CA VAL A 30 -12.45 1.42 -3.34
C VAL A 30 -12.69 0.13 -4.12
N LEU A 31 -11.77 -0.83 -4.05
CA LEU A 31 -11.82 -2.02 -4.90
C LEU A 31 -12.53 -3.20 -4.24
N TRP A 32 -12.49 -3.28 -2.91
CA TRP A 32 -13.04 -4.41 -2.16
C TRP A 32 -14.08 -4.00 -1.11
N GLY A 33 -14.41 -2.71 -0.94
CA GLY A 33 -15.40 -2.24 0.02
C GLY A 33 -14.99 -2.45 1.49
N ARG A 34 -13.70 -2.66 1.75
CA ARG A 34 -13.18 -2.92 3.10
C ARG A 34 -12.94 -1.61 3.82
N LYS A 35 -13.63 -1.39 4.94
CA LYS A 35 -13.34 -0.27 5.83
C LYS A 35 -12.22 -0.68 6.78
N VAL A 36 -11.11 0.06 6.75
CA VAL A 36 -10.00 -0.15 7.67
C VAL A 36 -10.21 0.77 8.86
N ASP A 37 -10.35 0.20 10.05
CA ASP A 37 -10.31 0.98 11.28
C ASP A 37 -8.86 1.28 11.62
N LEU A 38 -8.45 2.54 11.39
CA LEU A 38 -7.11 3.02 11.67
C LEU A 38 -6.97 3.61 13.07
N GLY A 39 -8.05 3.82 13.82
CA GLY A 39 -8.01 4.54 15.10
C GLY A 39 -7.23 5.86 14.99
N ASP A 40 -6.19 6.01 15.82
CA ASP A 40 -5.30 7.18 15.87
C ASP A 40 -4.03 7.04 15.00
N ILE A 41 -3.97 6.04 14.12
CA ILE A 41 -2.81 5.81 13.24
C ILE A 41 -2.76 6.89 12.18
N ASP A 42 -1.70 7.70 12.22
CA ASP A 42 -1.36 8.59 11.12
C ASP A 42 -0.81 7.75 9.95
N THR A 43 -1.45 7.89 8.79
CA THR A 43 -1.07 7.19 7.55
C THR A 43 -0.65 8.17 6.46
N CYS A 44 -0.53 9.45 6.79
CA CYS A 44 -0.07 10.50 5.90
C CYS A 44 1.46 10.53 5.82
N TRP A 45 1.95 10.95 4.67
CA TRP A 45 3.36 11.11 4.40
C TRP A 45 3.91 12.42 4.99
N HIS A 46 4.92 12.34 5.83
CA HIS A 46 5.62 13.54 6.31
C HIS A 46 7.00 13.64 5.67
N ASP A 47 7.22 14.70 4.88
CA ASP A 47 8.45 14.96 4.11
C ASP A 47 9.73 14.91 4.98
N LYS A 48 9.59 15.34 6.23
CA LYS A 48 10.64 15.38 7.26
C LYS A 48 11.04 13.99 7.81
N ASP A 49 10.21 12.95 7.63
CA ASP A 49 10.32 11.69 8.36
C ASP A 49 10.50 10.47 7.44
N LEU A 50 10.92 10.66 6.19
CA LEU A 50 10.91 9.62 5.15
C LEU A 50 11.64 8.31 5.52
N ARG A 51 12.73 8.40 6.31
CA ARG A 51 13.38 7.20 6.86
C ARG A 51 12.61 6.64 8.05
N GLU A 52 12.27 7.49 9.01
CA GLU A 52 11.61 7.11 10.27
C GLU A 52 10.23 6.49 10.02
N PHE A 53 9.40 7.11 9.19
CA PHE A 53 8.08 6.63 8.82
C PHE A 53 8.13 5.32 8.03
N SER A 54 9.16 5.14 7.19
CA SER A 54 9.37 3.88 6.47
C SER A 54 9.70 2.71 7.37
N HIS A 55 10.34 2.96 8.52
CA HIS A 55 10.56 1.92 9.52
C HIS A 55 9.26 1.62 10.29
N ASN A 56 8.43 2.62 10.51
CA ASN A 56 7.16 2.47 11.24
C ASN A 56 6.10 1.67 10.46
N ILE A 57 6.17 1.56 9.14
CA ILE A 57 5.19 0.79 8.33
C ILE A 57 5.08 -0.66 8.82
N LEU A 58 6.19 -1.29 9.21
CA LEU A 58 6.21 -2.66 9.73
C LEU A 58 5.63 -2.76 11.15
N GLU A 59 5.52 -1.67 11.88
CA GLU A 59 4.87 -1.58 13.19
C GLU A 59 3.38 -1.19 13.07
N ILE A 60 3.03 -0.45 12.02
CA ILE A 60 1.68 0.04 11.74
C ILE A 60 0.79 -1.06 11.14
N ILE A 61 1.24 -1.73 10.07
CA ILE A 61 0.42 -2.72 9.34
C ILE A 61 -0.12 -3.85 10.23
N PRO A 62 0.67 -4.45 11.15
CA PRO A 62 0.18 -5.48 12.06
C PRO A 62 -0.93 -5.02 13.02
N GLN A 63 -1.25 -3.73 13.11
CA GLN A 63 -2.33 -3.24 13.97
C GLN A 63 -3.70 -3.50 13.33
N PHE A 64 -3.80 -3.54 12.00
CA PHE A 64 -5.05 -3.74 11.26
C PHE A 64 -5.01 -4.88 10.23
N CYS A 65 -3.87 -5.55 10.08
CA CYS A 65 -3.71 -6.71 9.19
C CYS A 65 -3.19 -7.94 9.92
N ASP A 66 -3.49 -9.11 9.33
CA ASP A 66 -2.84 -10.38 9.66
C ASP A 66 -1.72 -10.66 8.66
N GLU A 67 -0.58 -11.16 9.15
CA GLU A 67 0.48 -11.67 8.27
C GLU A 67 0.04 -13.00 7.65
N VAL A 68 0.19 -13.14 6.34
CA VAL A 68 -0.23 -14.33 5.58
C VAL A 68 0.93 -14.95 4.80
N LYS A 69 0.87 -16.27 4.57
CA LYS A 69 1.92 -16.99 3.83
C LYS A 69 1.73 -16.94 2.30
N GLU A 70 0.49 -16.81 1.86
CA GLU A 70 0.12 -16.79 0.44
C GLU A 70 -0.39 -15.42 0.07
N PHE A 71 0.18 -14.84 -0.98
CA PHE A 71 -0.22 -13.53 -1.50
C PHE A 71 -1.38 -13.69 -2.49
N LYS A 72 -2.57 -13.20 -2.13
CA LYS A 72 -3.80 -13.29 -2.94
C LYS A 72 -4.28 -11.91 -3.35
N VAL A 73 -5.15 -11.87 -4.35
CA VAL A 73 -5.74 -10.61 -4.83
C VAL A 73 -6.48 -9.94 -3.67
N GLY A 74 -6.19 -8.66 -3.47
CA GLY A 74 -6.67 -7.88 -2.32
C GLY A 74 -5.77 -7.95 -1.09
N ASP A 75 -4.68 -8.71 -1.10
CA ASP A 75 -3.68 -8.62 -0.05
C ASP A 75 -2.70 -7.46 -0.33
N MET A 76 -2.05 -7.00 0.73
CA MET A 76 -0.94 -6.05 0.66
C MET A 76 0.38 -6.79 0.85
N ALA A 77 1.47 -6.19 0.43
CA ALA A 77 2.81 -6.68 0.69
C ALA A 77 3.74 -5.54 1.08
N THR A 78 4.67 -5.80 2.00
CA THR A 78 5.78 -4.89 2.27
C THR A 78 7.07 -5.43 1.69
N VAL A 79 7.82 -4.56 1.01
CA VAL A 79 9.14 -4.85 0.45
C VAL A 79 10.13 -3.80 0.91
N GLU A 80 11.36 -4.21 1.24
CA GLU A 80 12.44 -3.26 1.50
C GLU A 80 13.11 -2.87 0.18
N THR A 81 13.13 -1.56 -0.12
CA THR A 81 13.78 -1.00 -1.30
C THR A 81 14.62 0.21 -0.91
N ILE A 82 15.92 0.20 -1.25
CA ILE A 82 16.83 1.36 -1.08
C ILE A 82 16.71 2.00 0.33
N GLY A 83 16.64 1.18 1.38
CA GLY A 83 16.56 1.64 2.77
C GLY A 83 15.20 2.20 3.20
N TYR A 84 14.12 1.88 2.48
CA TYR A 84 12.74 2.29 2.74
C TYR A 84 11.82 1.06 2.66
N CYS A 85 10.85 0.93 3.58
CA CYS A 85 9.79 -0.07 3.47
C CYS A 85 8.67 0.44 2.55
N HIS A 86 8.37 -0.30 1.48
CA HIS A 86 7.38 0.09 0.49
C HIS A 86 6.20 -0.87 0.48
N VAL A 87 4.99 -0.33 0.35
CA VAL A 87 3.73 -1.10 0.35
C VAL A 87 3.21 -1.28 -1.07
N LEU A 88 2.85 -2.52 -1.39
CA LEU A 88 2.24 -2.94 -2.65
C LEU A 88 0.87 -3.54 -2.37
N THR A 89 -0.10 -3.39 -3.28
CA THR A 89 -1.39 -4.09 -3.21
C THR A 89 -1.56 -5.01 -4.42
N LEU A 90 -1.83 -6.30 -4.22
CA LEU A 90 -2.10 -7.21 -5.34
C LEU A 90 -3.52 -6.96 -5.87
N VAL A 91 -3.62 -6.49 -7.11
CA VAL A 91 -4.92 -6.16 -7.73
C VAL A 91 -5.38 -7.21 -8.72
N GLU A 92 -4.44 -7.97 -9.29
CA GLU A 92 -4.66 -9.12 -10.16
C GLU A 92 -3.47 -10.07 -10.02
N GLU A 93 -3.60 -11.33 -10.46
CA GLU A 93 -2.50 -12.30 -10.41
C GLU A 93 -1.24 -11.75 -11.10
N GLY A 94 -0.18 -11.60 -10.31
CA GLY A 94 1.10 -11.04 -10.79
C GLY A 94 1.09 -9.54 -11.07
N ILE A 95 0.07 -8.80 -10.64
CA ILE A 95 -0.10 -7.36 -10.91
C ILE A 95 -0.32 -6.60 -9.60
N VAL A 96 0.54 -5.62 -9.32
CA VAL A 96 0.48 -4.81 -8.10
C VAL A 96 0.23 -3.34 -8.38
N LEU A 97 -0.58 -2.71 -7.53
CA LEU A 97 -0.76 -1.27 -7.41
C LEU A 97 0.21 -0.72 -6.36
N HIS A 98 0.85 0.40 -6.69
CA HIS A 98 1.77 1.10 -5.79
C HIS A 98 1.94 2.56 -6.22
N THR A 99 2.62 3.35 -5.40
CA THR A 99 3.06 4.70 -5.79
C THR A 99 4.47 5.00 -5.27
N GLY A 100 5.25 5.69 -6.10
CA GLY A 100 6.56 6.19 -5.71
C GLY A 100 6.45 7.58 -5.08
N LEU A 101 7.56 8.02 -4.48
CA LEU A 101 7.70 9.38 -3.97
C LEU A 101 7.35 10.43 -5.04
N ASN A 102 6.49 11.40 -4.70
CA ASN A 102 6.08 12.51 -5.58
C ASN A 102 5.63 12.07 -6.98
N SER A 103 5.04 10.87 -7.07
CA SER A 103 4.68 10.24 -8.33
C SER A 103 3.22 9.85 -8.34
N ALA A 104 2.62 9.78 -9.53
CA ALA A 104 1.31 9.16 -9.68
C ALA A 104 1.35 7.65 -9.35
N SER A 105 0.22 7.10 -8.89
CA SER A 105 0.08 5.64 -8.73
C SER A 105 0.29 4.91 -10.03
N ARG A 106 0.78 3.67 -9.92
CA ARG A 106 1.17 2.84 -11.04
C ARG A 106 0.78 1.41 -10.79
N ILE A 107 0.53 0.72 -11.90
CA ILE A 107 0.46 -0.73 -11.92
C ILE A 107 1.81 -1.27 -12.39
N SER A 108 2.28 -2.34 -11.78
CA SER A 108 3.50 -3.03 -12.21
C SER A 108 3.34 -4.54 -12.12
N ARG A 109 4.10 -5.26 -12.94
CA ARG A 109 4.21 -6.71 -12.77
C ARG A 109 4.93 -7.01 -11.47
N TYR A 110 4.28 -7.77 -10.62
CA TYR A 110 4.86 -8.27 -9.40
C TYR A 110 5.95 -9.30 -9.73
N ARG A 111 7.10 -9.13 -9.08
CA ARG A 111 8.15 -10.14 -9.04
C ARG A 111 8.46 -10.39 -7.56
N PRO A 112 8.51 -11.66 -7.12
CA PRO A 112 8.89 -11.97 -5.75
C PRO A 112 10.27 -11.38 -5.44
N LEU A 113 10.35 -10.55 -4.40
CA LEU A 113 11.60 -9.98 -3.89
C LEU A 113 11.97 -10.68 -2.56
N LYS A 114 13.26 -10.68 -2.22
CA LYS A 114 13.71 -11.16 -0.91
C LYS A 114 13.19 -10.22 0.19
N GLY A 115 12.82 -10.79 1.34
CA GLY A 115 12.36 -10.02 2.50
C GLY A 115 10.91 -9.52 2.41
N ILE A 116 10.13 -9.99 1.44
CA ILE A 116 8.72 -9.63 1.32
C ILE A 116 7.89 -10.24 2.45
N ARG A 117 6.95 -9.45 2.97
CA ARG A 117 5.90 -9.92 3.88
C ARG A 117 4.54 -9.64 3.27
N PHE A 118 3.57 -10.52 3.48
CA PHE A 118 2.22 -10.39 2.95
C PHE A 118 1.24 -10.14 4.08
N TRP A 119 0.26 -9.29 3.81
CA TRP A 119 -0.66 -8.77 4.81
C TRP A 119 -2.08 -8.81 4.28
N ARG A 120 -3.00 -9.27 5.11
CA ARG A 120 -4.44 -9.26 4.82
C ARG A 120 -5.14 -8.39 5.84
N ILE A 121 -5.93 -7.43 5.37
CA ILE A 121 -6.77 -6.61 6.24
C ILE A 121 -7.76 -7.49 7.01
N ARG A 122 -7.88 -7.25 8.31
CA ARG A 122 -8.90 -7.88 9.14
C ARG A 122 -10.26 -7.30 8.80
N GLY A 123 -11.24 -8.17 8.62
CA GLY A 123 -12.63 -7.80 8.32
C GLY A 123 -13.41 -7.42 9.56
#